data_AF-A0A521YNT5-F1
#
_entry.id   AF-A0A521YNT5-F1
#
_cell.length_a   1.000
_cell.length_b   1.000
_cell.length_c   1.000
_cell.angle_alpha   90.00
_cell.angle_beta   90.00
_cell.angle_gamma   90.00
#
_symmetry.space_group_name_H-M   'P 1'
#
loop_
_entity.id
_entity.type
_entity.pdbx_description
1 polymer ?
#
loop_
_entity_poly.entity_id
_entity_poly.type
_entity_poly.pdbx_seq_one_letter_code
_entity_poly.pdbx_strand_id
1 'polypeptide(L)'
;MKYTAGVDVGSTQTKAVILDGERRIVGRALLDMETSMQTVAQDAFRAALENAGIAESDVAYVAGTGYGRYNVTFGKEQVTEISCHARGAVTLFPLTRTVIDIGGQDTKAIRVGPDGKVLNFTMNDKCAAGTGRFLGAASFALEMPLSKLGPLALQATNPVRITTTCTVFAESEIISHLSKGLLPEDVLMGVHQAITSRCVSLARRVGIESEVTFTGGVSRNVAMVHLIGEEIGMRVNVSEDAHFCGALGAALFAHDRVFGAQPQAAAA
;
A
#
# COMPACT_ATOMS: atom_id res chain seq x y z
N MET A 1 14.96 7.52 -25.43
CA MET A 1 13.82 6.61 -25.18
C MET A 1 12.70 7.43 -24.58
N LYS A 2 11.42 7.08 -24.78
CA LYS A 2 10.32 7.77 -24.10
C LYS A 2 10.00 7.02 -22.80
N TYR A 3 9.99 7.72 -21.68
CA TYR A 3 9.62 7.17 -20.38
C TYR A 3 8.19 7.57 -20.02
N THR A 4 7.59 6.87 -19.06
CA THR A 4 6.29 7.23 -18.49
C THR A 4 6.34 7.19 -16.97
N ALA A 5 5.54 8.02 -16.31
CA ALA A 5 5.55 8.11 -14.86
C ALA A 5 4.16 7.97 -14.24
N GLY A 6 4.14 7.49 -13.01
CA GLY A 6 2.97 7.45 -12.16
C GLY A 6 3.28 8.08 -10.81
N VAL A 7 2.39 8.93 -10.32
CA VAL A 7 2.53 9.60 -9.03
C VAL A 7 1.31 9.31 -8.17
N ASP A 8 1.51 8.57 -7.08
CA ASP A 8 0.50 8.21 -6.09
C ASP A 8 0.61 9.15 -4.89
N VAL A 9 -0.32 10.09 -4.79
CA VAL A 9 -0.39 11.07 -3.71
C VAL A 9 -1.31 10.53 -2.62
N GLY A 10 -0.74 9.77 -1.69
CA GLY A 10 -1.45 9.24 -0.54
C GLY A 10 -1.63 10.26 0.59
N SER A 11 -2.40 9.88 1.61
CA SER A 11 -2.66 10.73 2.80
C SER A 11 -1.46 10.90 3.73
N THR A 12 -0.45 10.03 3.61
CA THR A 12 0.69 9.95 4.54
C THR A 12 2.02 9.95 3.79
N GLN A 13 2.04 9.36 2.59
CA GLN A 13 3.24 9.23 1.78
C GLN A 13 2.88 9.34 0.31
N THR A 14 3.72 10.05 -0.42
CA THR A 14 3.64 10.21 -1.88
C THR A 14 4.71 9.35 -2.53
N LYS A 15 4.35 8.64 -3.59
CA LYS A 15 5.25 7.74 -4.32
C LYS A 15 5.25 8.09 -5.80
N ALA A 16 6.41 8.01 -6.43
CA ALA A 16 6.54 8.14 -7.87
C ALA A 16 7.31 6.94 -8.44
N VAL A 17 6.91 6.50 -9.63
CA VAL A 17 7.54 5.41 -10.39
C VAL A 17 7.74 5.87 -11.83
N ILE A 18 8.92 5.61 -12.39
CA ILE A 18 9.28 5.83 -13.79
C ILE A 18 9.43 4.47 -14.48
N LEU A 19 8.77 4.31 -15.62
CA LEU A 19 8.87 3.14 -16.49
C LEU A 19 9.56 3.50 -17.81
N ASP A 20 10.35 2.58 -18.33
CA ASP A 20 10.81 2.61 -19.72
C ASP A 20 9.78 2.03 -20.70
N GLY A 21 10.14 2.01 -22.00
CA GLY A 21 9.27 1.46 -23.04
C GLY A 21 8.98 -0.04 -22.89
N GLU A 22 9.79 -0.79 -22.15
CA GLU A 22 9.65 -2.23 -21.88
C GLU A 22 8.92 -2.49 -20.55
N ARG A 23 8.32 -1.46 -19.92
CA ARG A 23 7.61 -1.51 -18.64
C ARG A 23 8.51 -1.86 -17.45
N ARG A 24 9.82 -1.66 -17.56
CA ARG A 24 10.74 -1.83 -16.42
C ARG A 24 10.76 -0.58 -15.56
N ILE A 25 10.77 -0.75 -14.24
CA ILE A 25 10.98 0.34 -13.30
C ILE A 25 12.44 0.79 -13.42
N VAL A 26 12.65 2.03 -13.88
CA VAL A 26 13.98 2.64 -14.00
C VAL A 26 14.23 3.69 -12.94
N GLY A 27 13.19 4.17 -12.26
CA GLY A 27 13.31 5.11 -11.15
C GLY A 27 12.11 5.05 -10.23
N ARG A 28 12.33 5.27 -8.94
CA ARG A 28 11.27 5.34 -7.92
C ARG A 28 11.67 6.27 -6.79
N ALA A 29 10.70 6.91 -6.17
CA ALA A 29 10.91 7.71 -4.98
C ALA A 29 9.68 7.68 -4.07
N LEU A 30 9.92 7.69 -2.77
CA LEU A 30 8.90 7.78 -1.73
C LEU A 30 9.26 8.93 -0.81
N LEU A 31 8.30 9.83 -0.58
CA LEU A 31 8.43 10.96 0.34
C LEU A 31 7.24 10.96 1.32
N ASP A 32 7.50 11.39 2.55
CA ASP A 32 6.45 11.60 3.54
C ASP A 32 5.67 12.90 3.26
N MET A 33 4.40 12.93 3.66
CA MET A 33 3.52 14.09 3.47
C MET A 33 3.86 15.19 4.50
N GLU A 34 4.87 16.00 4.21
CA GLU A 34 5.33 17.11 5.07
C GLU A 34 4.99 18.50 4.52
N THR A 35 4.62 18.58 3.24
CA THR A 35 4.29 19.83 2.53
C THR A 35 2.92 19.75 1.86
N SER A 36 2.56 20.74 1.03
CA SER A 36 1.32 20.67 0.27
C SER A 36 1.32 19.45 -0.67
N MET A 37 0.14 18.87 -0.92
CA MET A 37 0.00 17.71 -1.82
C MET A 37 0.56 17.98 -3.23
N GLN A 38 0.48 19.23 -3.72
CA GLN A 38 1.05 19.60 -5.02
C GLN A 38 2.57 19.62 -4.98
N THR A 39 3.14 20.21 -3.92
CA THR A 39 4.59 20.31 -3.71
C THR A 39 5.22 18.92 -3.59
N VAL A 40 4.72 18.09 -2.67
CA VAL A 40 5.27 16.73 -2.47
C VAL A 40 5.08 15.83 -3.71
N ALA A 41 4.03 16.04 -4.51
CA ALA A 41 3.84 15.33 -5.76
C ALA A 41 4.95 15.66 -6.77
N GLN A 42 5.27 16.95 -6.92
CA GLN A 42 6.36 17.40 -7.79
C GLN A 42 7.72 16.92 -7.27
N ASP A 43 7.95 16.98 -5.97
CA ASP A 43 9.22 16.56 -5.35
C ASP A 43 9.43 15.05 -5.47
N ALA A 44 8.40 14.25 -5.24
CA ALA A 44 8.48 12.80 -5.41
C ALA A 44 8.76 12.43 -6.88
N PHE A 45 8.12 13.13 -7.83
CA PHE A 45 8.39 12.94 -9.25
C PHE A 45 9.84 13.29 -9.60
N ARG A 46 10.36 14.43 -9.15
CA ARG A 46 11.75 14.84 -9.36
C ARG A 46 12.74 13.86 -8.75
N ALA A 47 12.52 13.42 -7.51
CA ALA A 47 13.36 12.42 -6.87
C ALA A 47 13.38 11.09 -7.65
N ALA A 48 12.25 10.69 -8.26
CA ALA A 48 12.21 9.48 -9.09
C ALA A 48 12.95 9.67 -10.43
N LEU A 49 12.95 10.87 -11.01
CA LEU A 49 13.76 11.22 -12.19
C LEU A 49 15.26 11.18 -11.87
N GLU A 50 15.65 11.78 -10.74
CA GLU A 50 17.04 11.76 -10.25
C GLU A 50 17.52 10.33 -10.00
N ASN A 51 16.68 9.50 -9.37
CA ASN A 51 16.98 8.08 -9.16
C ASN A 51 17.16 7.31 -10.49
N ALA A 52 16.43 7.68 -11.54
CA ALA A 52 16.57 7.12 -12.88
C ALA A 52 17.73 7.72 -13.69
N GLY A 53 18.27 8.87 -13.29
CA GLY A 53 19.30 9.60 -14.04
C GLY A 53 18.79 10.16 -15.38
N ILE A 54 17.52 10.55 -15.47
CA ILE A 54 16.90 11.09 -16.69
C ILE A 54 16.34 12.51 -16.48
N ALA A 55 16.11 13.24 -17.57
CA ALA A 55 15.47 14.55 -17.52
C ALA A 55 13.94 14.43 -17.58
N GLU A 56 13.24 15.42 -17.01
CA GLU A 56 11.78 15.52 -17.11
C GLU A 56 11.30 15.53 -18.58
N SER A 57 12.08 16.12 -19.49
CA SER A 57 11.79 16.16 -20.93
C SER A 57 11.77 14.78 -21.60
N ASP A 58 12.36 13.76 -20.96
CA ASP A 58 12.36 12.38 -21.48
C ASP A 58 11.06 11.63 -21.11
N VAL A 59 10.25 12.18 -20.20
CA VAL A 59 8.97 11.60 -19.77
C VAL A 59 7.84 12.05 -20.69
N ALA A 60 7.32 11.12 -21.48
CA ALA A 60 6.26 11.38 -22.45
C ALA A 60 4.89 11.55 -21.80
N TYR A 61 4.62 10.89 -20.68
CA TYR A 61 3.31 10.89 -20.03
C TYR A 61 3.42 10.64 -18.53
N VAL A 62 2.62 11.37 -17.76
CA VAL A 62 2.52 11.24 -16.30
C VAL A 62 1.06 11.07 -15.93
N ALA A 63 0.75 10.07 -15.10
CA ALA A 63 -0.58 9.88 -14.52
C ALA A 63 -0.53 10.03 -13.00
N GLY A 64 -1.53 10.70 -12.42
CA GLY A 64 -1.70 10.83 -10.98
C GLY A 64 -2.72 9.82 -10.43
N THR A 65 -2.51 9.40 -9.19
CA THR A 65 -3.44 8.54 -8.44
C THR A 65 -3.39 8.84 -6.93
N GLY A 66 -4.12 8.06 -6.14
CA GLY A 66 -4.27 8.25 -4.70
C GLY A 66 -5.31 9.31 -4.31
N TYR A 67 -5.44 9.51 -3.01
CA TYR A 67 -6.32 10.50 -2.39
C TYR A 67 -6.11 11.90 -3.00
N GLY A 68 -4.85 12.29 -3.18
CA GLY A 68 -4.45 13.60 -3.67
C GLY A 68 -4.29 13.69 -5.18
N ARG A 69 -4.76 12.73 -5.99
CA ARG A 69 -4.49 12.66 -7.45
C ARG A 69 -4.63 13.98 -8.21
N TYR A 70 -5.65 14.79 -7.90
CA TYR A 70 -5.88 16.08 -8.57
C TYR A 70 -4.80 17.14 -8.29
N ASN A 71 -3.91 16.90 -7.32
CA ASN A 71 -2.74 17.73 -7.04
C ASN A 71 -1.53 17.39 -7.91
N VAL A 72 -1.60 16.31 -8.70
CA VAL A 72 -0.61 16.01 -9.74
C VAL A 72 -0.93 16.86 -10.98
N THR A 73 -0.72 18.17 -10.85
CA THR A 73 -1.10 19.18 -11.86
C THR A 73 -0.22 19.18 -13.11
N PHE A 74 0.98 18.61 -13.01
CA PHE A 74 1.89 18.33 -14.13
C PHE A 74 1.55 17.01 -14.87
N GLY A 75 0.57 16.25 -14.37
CA GLY A 75 0.06 15.02 -14.97
C GLY A 75 -0.95 15.27 -16.09
N LYS A 76 -1.08 14.31 -17.01
CA LYS A 76 -2.02 14.35 -18.14
C LYS A 76 -3.30 13.55 -17.91
N GLU A 77 -3.31 12.68 -16.89
CA GLU A 77 -4.43 11.83 -16.56
C GLU A 77 -4.50 11.61 -15.04
N GLN A 78 -5.72 11.42 -14.53
CA GLN A 78 -5.98 11.04 -13.14
C GLN A 78 -6.71 9.72 -13.11
N VAL A 79 -6.12 8.71 -12.45
CA VAL A 79 -6.65 7.36 -12.38
C VAL A 79 -6.96 7.01 -10.93
N THR A 80 -8.05 6.29 -10.70
CA THR A 80 -8.41 5.88 -9.33
C THR A 80 -7.35 4.94 -8.76
N GLU A 81 -7.09 5.07 -7.46
CA GLU A 81 -6.14 4.19 -6.78
C GLU A 81 -6.60 2.73 -6.78
N ILE A 82 -7.91 2.47 -6.85
CA ILE A 82 -8.46 1.12 -7.01
C ILE A 82 -7.95 0.50 -8.32
N SER A 83 -8.09 1.22 -9.43
CA SER A 83 -7.59 0.76 -10.74
C SER A 83 -6.07 0.62 -10.74
N CYS A 84 -5.35 1.57 -10.14
CA CYS A 84 -3.89 1.55 -10.09
C CYS A 84 -3.35 0.40 -9.24
N HIS A 85 -3.87 0.19 -8.03
CA HIS A 85 -3.44 -0.92 -7.18
C HIS A 85 -3.78 -2.28 -7.80
N ALA A 86 -4.96 -2.43 -8.40
CA ALA A 86 -5.29 -3.65 -9.15
C ALA A 86 -4.28 -3.89 -10.28
N ARG A 87 -4.05 -2.89 -11.11
CA ARG A 87 -3.14 -2.99 -12.25
C ARG A 87 -1.69 -3.26 -11.84
N GLY A 88 -1.20 -2.56 -10.83
CA GLY A 88 0.15 -2.78 -10.28
C GLY A 88 0.28 -4.18 -9.68
N ALA A 89 -0.73 -4.65 -8.94
CA ALA A 89 -0.70 -5.97 -8.30
C ALA A 89 -0.66 -7.10 -9.33
N VAL A 90 -1.47 -7.03 -10.39
CA VAL A 90 -1.43 -8.02 -11.48
C VAL A 90 -0.12 -7.92 -12.26
N THR A 91 0.52 -6.76 -12.33
CA THR A 91 1.84 -6.63 -12.97
C THR A 91 2.94 -7.28 -12.13
N LEU A 92 2.89 -7.14 -10.80
CA LEU A 92 3.83 -7.79 -9.88
C LEU A 92 3.57 -9.30 -9.77
N PHE A 93 2.30 -9.71 -9.79
CA PHE A 93 1.84 -11.08 -9.65
C PHE A 93 0.70 -11.35 -10.65
N PRO A 94 0.98 -11.90 -11.85
CA PRO A 94 0.02 -12.07 -12.95
C PRO A 94 -1.25 -12.85 -12.61
N LEU A 95 -1.18 -13.72 -11.60
CA LEU A 95 -2.31 -14.53 -11.18
C LEU A 95 -3.23 -13.85 -10.16
N THR A 96 -2.91 -12.63 -9.70
CA THR A 96 -3.68 -11.90 -8.69
C THR A 96 -5.20 -11.93 -8.96
N ARG A 97 -5.99 -12.36 -7.98
CA ARG A 97 -7.47 -12.28 -8.00
C ARG A 97 -8.04 -11.44 -6.87
N THR A 98 -7.27 -11.23 -5.81
CA THR A 98 -7.65 -10.37 -4.70
C THR A 98 -6.50 -9.44 -4.37
N VAL A 99 -6.75 -8.15 -4.23
CA VAL A 99 -5.79 -7.19 -3.66
C VAL A 99 -6.30 -6.76 -2.30
N ILE A 100 -5.46 -6.88 -1.28
CA ILE A 100 -5.65 -6.20 -0.01
C ILE A 100 -4.65 -5.05 0.00
N ASP A 101 -5.11 -3.82 0.15
CA ASP A 101 -4.27 -2.62 0.23
C ASP A 101 -4.46 -1.99 1.60
N ILE A 102 -3.39 -1.89 2.40
CA ILE A 102 -3.44 -1.21 3.69
C ILE A 102 -2.50 0.01 3.66
N GLY A 103 -3.12 1.18 3.56
CA GLY A 103 -2.47 2.48 3.57
C GLY A 103 -2.30 3.04 4.98
N GLY A 104 -1.94 4.33 5.05
CA GLY A 104 -1.83 5.05 6.31
C GLY A 104 -3.18 5.33 6.96
N GLN A 105 -4.17 5.76 6.18
CA GLN A 105 -5.49 6.18 6.69
C GLN A 105 -6.67 5.38 6.16
N ASP A 106 -6.45 4.48 5.20
CA ASP A 106 -7.50 3.65 4.65
C ASP A 106 -7.04 2.18 4.45
N THR A 107 -8.03 1.34 4.18
CA THR A 107 -7.84 -0.06 3.76
C THR A 107 -8.77 -0.37 2.63
N LYS A 108 -8.31 -1.15 1.66
CA LYS A 108 -9.08 -1.52 0.47
C LYS A 108 -8.98 -3.01 0.24
N ALA A 109 -10.07 -3.57 -0.26
CA ALA A 109 -10.09 -4.90 -0.81
C ALA A 109 -10.68 -4.84 -2.21
N ILE A 110 -9.98 -5.43 -3.17
CA ILE A 110 -10.29 -5.35 -4.59
C ILE A 110 -10.32 -6.77 -5.14
N ARG A 111 -11.44 -7.17 -5.73
CA ARG A 111 -11.52 -8.40 -6.51
C ARG A 111 -11.19 -8.10 -7.96
N VAL A 112 -10.29 -8.89 -8.52
CA VAL A 112 -9.69 -8.69 -9.84
C VAL A 112 -10.02 -9.88 -10.73
N GLY A 113 -10.46 -9.60 -11.95
CA GLY A 113 -10.78 -10.62 -12.93
C GLY A 113 -9.54 -11.22 -13.59
N PRO A 114 -9.70 -12.32 -14.36
CA PRO A 114 -8.60 -12.94 -15.09
C PRO A 114 -7.87 -12.03 -16.07
N ASP A 115 -8.55 -10.99 -16.56
CA ASP A 115 -8.02 -9.98 -17.47
C ASP A 115 -7.42 -8.75 -16.75
N GLY A 116 -7.26 -8.83 -15.42
CA GLY A 116 -6.71 -7.75 -14.60
C GLY A 116 -7.69 -6.61 -14.30
N LYS A 117 -8.95 -6.71 -14.75
CA LYS A 117 -9.97 -5.68 -14.46
C LYS A 117 -10.52 -5.79 -13.05
N VAL A 118 -10.89 -4.66 -12.48
CA VAL A 118 -11.59 -4.60 -11.19
C VAL A 118 -13.02 -5.11 -11.37
N LEU A 119 -13.37 -6.21 -10.68
CA LEU A 119 -14.72 -6.79 -10.68
C LEU A 119 -15.57 -6.27 -9.54
N ASN A 120 -14.95 -6.05 -8.38
CA ASN A 120 -15.61 -5.52 -7.19
C ASN A 120 -14.56 -4.85 -6.30
N PHE A 121 -14.96 -3.89 -5.50
CA PHE A 121 -14.07 -3.32 -4.48
C PHE A 121 -14.86 -2.82 -3.29
N THR A 122 -14.20 -2.73 -2.15
CA THR A 122 -14.69 -2.03 -0.99
C THR A 122 -13.52 -1.36 -0.28
N MET A 123 -13.79 -0.26 0.40
CA MET A 123 -12.78 0.47 1.17
C MET A 123 -13.35 0.94 2.49
N ASN A 124 -12.47 1.09 3.46
CA ASN A 124 -12.71 1.77 4.72
C ASN A 124 -11.74 2.95 4.82
N ASP A 125 -12.28 4.16 4.68
CA ASP A 125 -11.59 5.45 4.74
C ASP A 125 -12.04 6.33 5.91
N LYS A 126 -13.09 5.90 6.64
CA LYS A 126 -13.66 6.65 7.77
C LYS A 126 -13.04 6.28 9.11
N CYS A 127 -12.33 5.15 9.18
CA CYS A 127 -11.84 4.61 10.44
C CYS A 127 -10.38 4.15 10.33
N ALA A 128 -9.54 4.70 11.21
CA ALA A 128 -8.11 4.38 11.30
C ALA A 128 -7.80 3.00 11.93
N ALA A 129 -8.81 2.25 12.37
CA ALA A 129 -8.63 1.04 13.17
C ALA A 129 -8.00 -0.15 12.42
N GLY A 130 -8.12 -0.16 11.10
CA GLY A 130 -7.59 -1.19 10.21
C GLY A 130 -6.37 -0.73 9.40
N THR A 131 -5.75 0.40 9.75
CA THR A 131 -4.79 1.08 8.87
C THR A 131 -3.42 1.26 9.54
N GLY A 132 -2.44 1.73 8.77
CA GLY A 132 -1.12 2.06 9.30
C GLY A 132 -1.13 3.10 10.42
N ARG A 133 -2.17 3.93 10.54
CA ARG A 133 -2.34 4.88 11.66
C ARG A 133 -2.47 4.16 13.00
N PHE A 134 -3.07 2.96 13.04
CA PHE A 134 -3.13 2.16 14.26
C PHE A 134 -1.74 1.63 14.65
N LEU A 135 -0.92 1.22 13.68
CA LEU A 135 0.49 0.90 13.92
C LEU A 135 1.27 2.16 14.38
N GLY A 136 0.91 3.34 13.88
CA GLY A 136 1.46 4.62 14.34
C GLY A 136 1.18 4.91 15.82
N ALA A 137 -0.02 4.60 16.32
CA ALA A 137 -0.33 4.72 17.74
C ALA A 137 0.53 3.77 18.59
N ALA A 138 0.75 2.54 18.12
CA ALA A 138 1.63 1.59 18.80
C ALA A 138 3.10 2.04 18.76
N SER A 139 3.56 2.54 17.62
CA SER A 139 4.90 3.13 17.44
C SER A 139 5.15 4.26 18.42
N PHE A 140 4.18 5.15 18.60
CA PHE A 140 4.26 6.25 19.56
C PHE A 140 4.28 5.75 21.00
N ALA A 141 3.35 4.87 21.38
CA ALA A 141 3.26 4.32 22.75
C ALA A 141 4.52 3.56 23.21
N LEU A 142 5.25 2.94 22.27
CA LEU A 142 6.46 2.17 22.53
C LEU A 142 7.75 2.96 22.24
N GLU A 143 7.64 4.21 21.78
CA GLU A 143 8.76 5.03 21.31
C GLU A 143 9.67 4.28 20.32
N MET A 144 9.04 3.52 19.41
CA MET A 144 9.72 2.57 18.53
C MET A 144 9.42 2.87 17.07
N PRO A 145 10.41 2.82 16.16
CA PRO A 145 10.16 2.98 14.72
C PRO A 145 9.19 1.92 14.18
N LEU A 146 8.29 2.32 13.26
CA LEU A 146 7.31 1.43 12.61
C LEU A 146 7.94 0.14 12.05
N SER A 147 9.16 0.22 11.52
CA SER A 147 9.90 -0.91 10.94
C SER A 147 10.29 -1.99 11.96
N LYS A 148 10.29 -1.68 13.25
CA LYS A 148 10.63 -2.63 14.33
C LYS A 148 9.41 -3.32 14.93
N LEU A 149 8.20 -2.79 14.71
CA LEU A 149 6.98 -3.34 15.31
C LEU A 149 6.68 -4.77 14.84
N GLY A 150 6.76 -5.03 13.53
CA GLY A 150 6.46 -6.35 12.97
C GLY A 150 7.41 -7.44 13.48
N PRO A 151 8.74 -7.28 13.35
CA PRO A 151 9.70 -8.24 13.87
C PRO A 151 9.60 -8.49 15.38
N LEU A 152 9.23 -7.46 16.17
CA LEU A 152 9.02 -7.64 17.60
C LEU A 152 7.71 -8.39 17.89
N ALA A 153 6.62 -8.07 17.20
CA ALA A 153 5.34 -8.76 17.37
C ALA A 153 5.45 -10.27 17.14
N LEU A 154 6.26 -10.70 16.16
CA LEU A 154 6.49 -12.13 15.87
C LEU A 154 7.22 -12.91 16.98
N GLN A 155 7.77 -12.23 17.99
CA GLN A 155 8.39 -12.88 19.15
C GLN A 155 7.38 -13.18 20.27
N ALA A 156 6.13 -12.75 20.12
CA ALA A 156 5.08 -12.96 21.10
C ALA A 156 4.85 -14.45 21.39
N THR A 157 4.65 -14.76 22.66
CA THR A 157 4.33 -16.12 23.12
C THR A 157 2.97 -16.18 23.80
N ASN A 158 2.46 -15.05 24.26
CA ASN A 158 1.16 -14.93 24.92
C ASN A 158 0.45 -13.62 24.51
N PRO A 159 -0.05 -13.52 23.27
CA PRO A 159 -0.61 -12.28 22.73
C PRO A 159 -1.71 -11.67 23.58
N VAL A 160 -1.66 -10.36 23.79
CA VAL A 160 -2.67 -9.62 24.54
C VAL A 160 -3.83 -9.25 23.64
N ARG A 161 -5.06 -9.45 24.09
CA ARG A 161 -6.22 -9.00 23.32
C ARG A 161 -6.41 -7.49 23.46
N ILE A 162 -6.25 -6.75 22.37
CA ILE A 162 -6.65 -5.34 22.28
C ILE A 162 -8.17 -5.25 22.14
N THR A 163 -8.82 -4.61 23.11
CA THR A 163 -10.28 -4.54 23.19
C THR A 163 -10.85 -3.30 22.49
N THR A 164 -10.09 -2.21 22.42
CA THR A 164 -10.53 -1.01 21.75
C THR A 164 -10.56 -1.16 20.24
N THR A 165 -11.59 -0.56 19.65
CA THR A 165 -11.75 -0.42 18.21
C THR A 165 -11.33 0.96 17.73
N CYS A 166 -11.21 1.94 18.62
CA CYS A 166 -10.87 3.31 18.27
C CYS A 166 -9.35 3.53 18.36
N THR A 167 -8.71 3.94 17.27
CA THR A 167 -7.28 4.26 17.26
C THR A 167 -6.89 5.32 18.29
N VAL A 168 -7.79 6.25 18.63
CA VAL A 168 -7.54 7.27 19.68
C VAL A 168 -7.33 6.63 21.05
N PHE A 169 -8.06 5.56 21.36
CA PHE A 169 -7.94 4.86 22.64
C PHE A 169 -6.93 3.71 22.59
N ALA A 170 -6.52 3.28 21.40
CA ALA A 170 -5.51 2.23 21.21
C ALA A 170 -4.20 2.56 21.90
N GLU A 171 -3.73 3.81 21.76
CA GLU A 171 -2.52 4.27 22.42
C GLU A 171 -2.60 4.11 23.95
N SER A 172 -3.69 4.60 24.56
CA SER A 172 -3.89 4.50 26.01
C SER A 172 -4.02 3.06 26.49
N GLU A 173 -4.68 2.19 25.72
CA GLU A 173 -4.78 0.76 26.05
C GLU A 173 -3.42 0.07 25.98
N ILE A 174 -2.61 0.36 24.95
CA ILE A 174 -1.24 -0.16 24.82
C ILE A 174 -0.39 0.29 26.01
N ILE A 175 -0.39 1.57 26.35
CA ILE A 175 0.34 2.11 27.52
C ILE A 175 -0.14 1.45 28.82
N SER A 176 -1.45 1.21 28.96
CA SER A 176 -2.01 0.53 30.14
C SER A 176 -1.54 -0.92 30.26
N HIS A 177 -1.40 -1.64 29.15
CA HIS A 177 -0.87 -3.00 29.16
C HIS A 177 0.62 -3.03 29.52
N LEU A 178 1.40 -2.11 28.96
CA LEU A 178 2.82 -1.98 29.26
C LEU A 178 3.06 -1.61 30.73
N SER A 179 2.27 -0.70 31.31
CA SER A 179 2.40 -0.31 32.73
C SER A 179 2.03 -1.43 33.70
N LYS A 180 1.26 -2.43 33.26
CA LYS A 180 0.99 -3.66 34.01
C LYS A 180 2.12 -4.69 33.91
N GLY A 181 3.21 -4.39 33.22
CA GLY A 181 4.37 -5.26 33.04
C GLY A 181 4.19 -6.34 31.98
N LEU A 182 3.20 -6.20 31.08
CA LEU A 182 3.06 -7.11 29.95
C LEU A 182 4.18 -6.85 28.92
N LEU A 183 4.62 -7.92 28.27
CA LEU A 183 5.72 -7.86 27.31
C LEU A 183 5.32 -7.06 26.05
N PRO A 184 6.18 -6.15 25.54
CA PRO A 184 5.90 -5.37 24.34
C PRO A 184 5.52 -6.20 23.12
N GLU A 185 6.18 -7.33 22.89
CA GLU A 185 5.92 -8.27 21.79
C GLU A 185 4.50 -8.84 21.85
N ASP A 186 4.03 -9.23 23.04
CA ASP A 186 2.69 -9.77 23.25
C ASP A 186 1.60 -8.72 23.02
N VAL A 187 1.84 -7.49 23.48
CA VAL A 187 0.94 -6.35 23.23
C VAL A 187 0.90 -6.01 21.74
N LEU A 188 2.05 -5.98 21.08
CA LEU A 188 2.15 -5.72 19.66
C LEU A 188 1.46 -6.79 18.82
N MET A 189 1.60 -8.07 19.16
CA MET A 189 0.89 -9.13 18.45
C MET A 189 -0.63 -8.90 18.53
N GLY A 190 -1.15 -8.50 19.69
CA GLY A 190 -2.53 -8.06 19.86
C GLY A 190 -2.96 -6.93 18.94
N VAL A 191 -2.12 -5.91 18.82
CA VAL A 191 -2.33 -4.79 17.89
C VAL A 191 -2.44 -5.28 16.45
N HIS A 192 -1.51 -6.12 16.01
CA HIS A 192 -1.50 -6.63 14.64
C HIS A 192 -2.70 -7.55 14.35
N GLN A 193 -3.10 -8.38 15.31
CA GLN A 193 -4.32 -9.20 15.22
C GLN A 193 -5.58 -8.35 15.07
N ALA A 194 -5.69 -7.26 15.85
CA ALA A 194 -6.83 -6.35 15.78
C ALA A 194 -6.95 -5.66 14.42
N ILE A 195 -5.82 -5.24 13.82
CA ILE A 195 -5.79 -4.67 12.47
C ILE A 195 -6.17 -5.75 11.44
N THR A 196 -5.52 -6.91 11.49
CA THR A 196 -5.72 -8.04 10.55
C THR A 196 -7.19 -8.45 10.47
N SER A 197 -7.84 -8.65 11.62
CA SER A 197 -9.25 -9.05 11.68
C SER A 197 -10.17 -8.07 10.92
N ARG A 198 -9.89 -6.76 11.01
CA ARG A 198 -10.68 -5.72 10.33
C ARG A 198 -10.42 -5.72 8.83
N CYS A 199 -9.16 -5.82 8.42
CA CYS A 199 -8.78 -5.86 7.01
C CYS A 199 -9.34 -7.09 6.30
N VAL A 200 -9.25 -8.27 6.93
CA VAL A 200 -9.80 -9.51 6.36
C VAL A 200 -11.33 -9.49 6.37
N SER A 201 -11.97 -8.97 7.42
CA SER A 201 -13.43 -8.78 7.42
C SER A 201 -13.90 -7.89 6.26
N LEU A 202 -13.16 -6.81 5.98
CA LEU A 202 -13.40 -5.96 4.81
C LEU A 202 -13.22 -6.75 3.51
N ALA A 203 -12.16 -7.53 3.38
CA ALA A 203 -11.88 -8.34 2.19
C ALA A 203 -12.93 -9.43 1.93
N ARG A 204 -13.48 -10.05 2.98
CA ARG A 204 -14.58 -11.03 2.85
C ARG A 204 -15.81 -10.45 2.16
N ARG A 205 -16.04 -9.12 2.22
CA ARG A 205 -17.19 -8.46 1.57
C ARG A 205 -17.11 -8.43 0.04
N VAL A 206 -15.91 -8.50 -0.54
CA VAL A 206 -15.74 -8.57 -2.01
C VAL A 206 -15.58 -10.00 -2.53
N GLY A 207 -15.46 -10.97 -1.62
CA GLY A 207 -15.12 -12.36 -1.91
C GLY A 207 -13.60 -12.52 -2.07
N ILE A 208 -12.97 -13.26 -1.16
CA ILE A 208 -11.54 -13.55 -1.24
C ILE A 208 -11.34 -14.74 -2.17
N GLU A 209 -10.72 -14.50 -3.31
CA GLU A 209 -10.22 -15.52 -4.23
C GLU A 209 -8.72 -15.74 -4.02
N SER A 210 -8.25 -16.97 -4.28
CA SER A 210 -6.83 -17.34 -4.23
C SER A 210 -5.96 -16.41 -5.09
N GLU A 211 -4.67 -16.34 -4.80
CA GLU A 211 -3.75 -15.32 -5.38
C GLU A 211 -4.04 -13.93 -4.82
N VAL A 212 -3.96 -13.84 -3.49
CA VAL A 212 -4.14 -12.59 -2.74
C VAL A 212 -2.83 -11.81 -2.73
N THR A 213 -2.82 -10.62 -3.31
CA THR A 213 -1.68 -9.71 -3.30
C THR A 213 -1.87 -8.62 -2.26
N PHE A 214 -0.90 -8.48 -1.36
CA PHE A 214 -0.91 -7.48 -0.30
C PHE A 214 -0.07 -6.25 -0.70
N THR A 215 -0.70 -5.08 -0.79
CA THR A 215 -0.08 -3.81 -1.20
C THR A 215 -0.18 -2.72 -0.13
N GLY A 216 0.40 -1.56 -0.43
CA GLY A 216 0.35 -0.38 0.44
C GLY A 216 1.51 -0.35 1.42
N GLY A 217 1.63 0.73 2.19
CA GLY A 217 2.78 0.92 3.09
C GLY A 217 2.91 -0.17 4.17
N VAL A 218 1.77 -0.69 4.63
CA VAL A 218 1.74 -1.72 5.69
C VAL A 218 2.16 -3.11 5.17
N SER A 219 2.22 -3.32 3.85
CA SER A 219 2.79 -4.55 3.26
C SER A 219 4.24 -4.82 3.66
N ARG A 220 4.96 -3.79 4.11
CA ARG A 220 6.34 -3.88 4.64
C ARG A 220 6.41 -4.46 6.06
N ASN A 221 5.28 -4.58 6.76
CA ASN A 221 5.24 -5.13 8.10
C ASN A 221 5.09 -6.67 8.03
N VAL A 222 6.16 -7.38 8.38
CA VAL A 222 6.24 -8.85 8.31
C VAL A 222 5.20 -9.57 9.17
N ALA A 223 4.79 -9.00 10.31
CA ALA A 223 3.75 -9.58 11.14
C ALA A 223 2.36 -9.43 10.48
N MET A 224 2.10 -8.30 9.81
CA MET A 224 0.85 -8.12 9.06
C MET A 224 0.77 -9.10 7.88
N VAL A 225 1.87 -9.29 7.14
CA VAL A 225 1.94 -10.28 6.04
C VAL A 225 1.62 -11.68 6.56
N HIS A 226 2.24 -12.08 7.67
CA HIS A 226 2.04 -13.38 8.30
C HIS A 226 0.59 -13.57 8.76
N LEU A 227 0.08 -12.66 9.59
CA LEU A 227 -1.25 -12.77 10.19
C LEU A 227 -2.38 -12.69 9.16
N ILE A 228 -2.26 -11.85 8.13
CA ILE A 228 -3.26 -11.83 7.05
C ILE A 228 -3.31 -13.20 6.41
N GLY A 229 -2.14 -13.78 6.08
CA GLY A 229 -2.06 -15.12 5.47
C GLY A 229 -2.67 -16.22 6.34
N GLU A 230 -2.43 -16.18 7.65
CA GLU A 230 -3.05 -17.11 8.60
C GLU A 230 -4.58 -16.95 8.65
N GLU A 231 -5.08 -15.71 8.77
CA GLU A 231 -6.51 -15.42 8.91
C GLU A 231 -7.32 -15.75 7.65
N ILE A 232 -6.70 -15.70 6.46
CA ILE A 232 -7.32 -16.11 5.20
C ILE A 232 -7.06 -17.59 4.85
N GLY A 233 -6.18 -18.27 5.59
CA GLY A 233 -5.81 -19.68 5.36
C GLY A 233 -5.00 -19.93 4.09
N MET A 234 -4.30 -18.92 3.56
CA MET A 234 -3.47 -19.04 2.36
C MET A 234 -2.32 -18.02 2.37
N ARG A 235 -1.25 -18.32 1.62
CA ARG A 235 -0.12 -17.40 1.49
C ARG A 235 -0.56 -16.13 0.74
N VAL A 236 -0.11 -14.97 1.22
CA VAL A 236 -0.24 -13.70 0.52
C VAL A 236 1.00 -13.42 -0.34
N ASN A 237 0.77 -12.92 -1.55
CA ASN A 237 1.79 -12.43 -2.46
C ASN A 237 2.20 -11.02 -2.01
N VAL A 238 3.50 -10.80 -1.80
CA VAL A 238 4.05 -9.49 -1.44
C VAL A 238 5.40 -9.32 -2.14
N SER A 239 5.60 -8.15 -2.74
CA SER A 239 6.84 -7.75 -3.40
C SER A 239 7.49 -6.63 -2.61
N GLU A 240 8.81 -6.45 -2.75
CA GLU A 240 9.50 -5.26 -2.26
C GLU A 240 8.88 -3.97 -2.82
N ASP A 241 8.32 -4.04 -4.04
CA ASP A 241 7.61 -2.94 -4.71
C ASP A 241 6.13 -2.81 -4.35
N ALA A 242 5.59 -3.64 -3.46
CA ALA A 242 4.17 -3.63 -3.12
C ALA A 242 3.67 -2.29 -2.54
N HIS A 243 4.57 -1.52 -1.90
CA HIS A 243 4.27 -0.19 -1.38
C HIS A 243 4.33 0.92 -2.45
N PHE A 244 4.85 0.63 -3.64
CA PHE A 244 4.81 1.48 -4.85
C PHE A 244 3.66 1.12 -5.79
N CYS A 245 2.83 0.12 -5.44
CA CYS A 245 1.86 -0.49 -6.35
C CYS A 245 0.89 0.50 -7.00
N GLY A 246 0.40 1.50 -6.26
CA GLY A 246 -0.43 2.58 -6.81
C GLY A 246 0.30 3.40 -7.87
N ALA A 247 1.51 3.88 -7.56
CA ALA A 247 2.33 4.64 -8.50
C ALA A 247 2.72 3.80 -9.73
N LEU A 248 3.06 2.51 -9.53
CA LEU A 248 3.32 1.57 -10.62
C LEU A 248 2.09 1.42 -11.53
N GLY A 249 0.91 1.22 -10.96
CA GLY A 249 -0.34 1.15 -11.70
C GLY A 249 -0.60 2.40 -12.54
N ALA A 250 -0.41 3.58 -11.95
CA ALA A 250 -0.53 4.86 -12.66
C ALA A 250 0.49 4.98 -13.80
N ALA A 251 1.75 4.59 -13.56
CA ALA A 251 2.79 4.60 -14.58
C ALA A 251 2.46 3.66 -15.75
N LEU A 252 1.82 2.51 -15.48
CA LEU A 252 1.36 1.58 -16.52
C LEU A 252 0.17 2.12 -17.31
N PHE A 253 -0.76 2.86 -16.69
CA PHE A 253 -1.80 3.58 -17.43
C PHE A 253 -1.18 4.64 -18.35
N ALA A 254 -0.21 5.40 -17.85
CA ALA A 254 0.56 6.33 -18.66
C ALA A 254 1.31 5.62 -19.81
N HIS A 255 1.89 4.45 -19.54
CA HIS A 255 2.56 3.60 -20.54
C HIS A 255 1.62 3.23 -21.69
N ASP A 256 0.40 2.77 -21.40
CA ASP A 256 -0.59 2.44 -22.44
C ASP A 256 -0.99 3.64 -23.30
N ARG A 257 -1.01 4.86 -22.74
CA ARG A 257 -1.29 6.08 -23.51
C ARG A 257 -0.22 6.39 -24.55
N VAL A 258 1.02 5.97 -24.29
CA VAL A 258 2.18 6.25 -25.15
C VAL A 258 2.47 5.11 -26.11
N PHE A 259 2.36 3.86 -25.65
CA PHE A 259 2.79 2.66 -26.38
C PHE A 259 1.64 1.75 -26.80
N GLY A 260 0.41 2.08 -26.42
CA GLY A 260 -0.78 1.24 -26.61
C GLY A 260 -0.93 0.19 -25.52
N ALA A 261 -2.17 -0.22 -25.26
CA ALA A 261 -2.46 -1.30 -24.32
C ALA A 261 -1.98 -2.64 -24.90
N GLN A 262 -0.97 -3.24 -24.27
CA GLN A 262 -0.54 -4.60 -24.59
C GLN A 262 -1.27 -5.61 -23.71
N PRO A 263 -1.65 -6.79 -24.25
CA PRO A 263 -2.19 -7.89 -23.45
C PRO A 263 -1.24 -8.21 -22.29
N GLN A 264 -1.81 -8.49 -21.13
CA GLN A 264 -1.03 -8.99 -20.01
C GLN A 264 -0.39 -10.32 -20.43
N ALA A 265 0.92 -10.48 -20.21
CA ALA A 265 1.57 -11.77 -20.46
C ALA A 265 0.85 -12.81 -19.60
N ALA A 266 0.27 -13.83 -20.25
CA ALA A 266 -0.33 -14.94 -19.54
C ALA A 266 0.76 -15.58 -18.67
N ALA A 267 0.44 -15.86 -17.40
CA ALA A 267 1.31 -16.67 -16.57
C ALA A 267 1.54 -18.01 -17.29
N ALA A 268 2.82 -18.33 -17.56
CA ALA A 268 3.23 -19.60 -18.13
C ALA A 268 3.08 -20.73 -17.09
#